data_AF-A0A7K1CT53-F1
#
_entry.id   AF-A0A7K1CT53-F1
#
_cell.length_a   1.000
_cell.length_b   1.000
_cell.length_c   1.000
_cell.angle_alpha   90.00
_cell.angle_beta   90.00
_cell.angle_gamma   90.00
#
_symmetry.space_group_name_H-M   'P 1'
#
loop_
_entity.id
_entity.type
_entity.pdbx_description
1 polymer ?
#
loop_
_entity_poly.entity_id
_entity_poly.type
_entity_poly.pdbx_seq_one_letter_code
_entity_poly.pdbx_strand_id
1 'polypeptide(L)'
;MSRSDLNKSSTAAKIKQELNRVSNPKLAKDQLWFYQTQKGGYGEGDKFLGIRVPQSRAIAKANVNLPLSEIAKLTDSKYHEVRFVGLAILVLQFQKTKDTALQKQLFDFYLKLVKQNRVNNWDLVDATAPYLGNYLVDKPEAMKFLQQLIKSKNLWVQRTGVMFTFAFIRAGNNKPTLVLSRQLLNHPHDLIHKATGWMLREAGKRNIADLRGFLSEHAAEMPRTMLRYAIEKLPETERKKWLAKKG
;
A
#
# COMPACT_ATOMS: atom_id res chain seq x y z
N MET A 1 39.57 -16.05 -12.54
CA MET A 1 38.62 -15.17 -11.82
C MET A 1 38.39 -15.76 -10.44
N SER A 2 38.75 -15.02 -9.38
CA SER A 2 38.73 -15.51 -8.01
C SER A 2 37.30 -15.62 -7.45
N ARG A 3 37.05 -16.61 -6.58
CA ARG A 3 35.81 -16.76 -5.79
C ARG A 3 35.52 -15.53 -4.88
N SER A 4 36.42 -14.55 -4.80
CA SER A 4 36.28 -13.30 -4.04
C SER A 4 35.38 -12.24 -4.71
N ASP A 5 35.04 -12.37 -5.99
CA ASP A 5 34.22 -11.36 -6.69
C ASP A 5 32.70 -11.66 -6.65
N LEU A 6 32.31 -12.81 -6.09
CA LEU A 6 30.93 -13.29 -6.02
C LEU A 6 30.14 -12.82 -4.79
N ASN A 7 30.73 -11.98 -3.92
CA ASN A 7 30.10 -11.64 -2.64
C ASN A 7 30.30 -10.20 -2.16
N LYS A 8 30.28 -9.21 -3.05
CA LYS A 8 29.91 -7.85 -2.61
C LYS A 8 28.40 -7.85 -2.33
N SER A 9 28.03 -8.22 -1.10
CA SER A 9 26.68 -8.05 -0.58
C SER A 9 26.17 -6.67 -1.00
N SER A 10 25.03 -6.61 -1.69
CA SER A 10 24.46 -5.32 -2.05
C SER A 10 24.23 -4.48 -0.78
N THR A 11 24.45 -3.18 -0.89
CA THR A 11 24.30 -2.23 0.22
C THR A 11 23.34 -1.12 -0.18
N ALA A 12 22.75 -0.46 0.81
CA ALA A 12 21.91 0.71 0.59
C ALA A 12 22.67 1.82 -0.15
N ALA A 13 23.97 1.96 0.11
CA ALA A 13 24.83 2.92 -0.58
C ALA A 13 24.94 2.62 -2.09
N LYS A 14 25.18 1.35 -2.45
CA LYS A 14 25.24 0.90 -3.85
C LYS A 14 23.91 1.17 -4.57
N ILE A 15 22.78 0.84 -3.95
CA ILE A 15 21.45 1.06 -4.53
C ILE A 15 21.15 2.56 -4.70
N LYS A 16 21.53 3.41 -3.74
CA LYS A 16 21.41 4.86 -3.88
C LYS A 16 22.23 5.39 -5.06
N GLN A 17 23.41 4.84 -5.30
CA GLN A 17 24.21 5.18 -6.49
C GLN A 17 23.55 4.71 -7.80
N GLU A 18 22.99 3.50 -7.84
CA GLU A 18 22.24 2.99 -8.99
C GLU A 18 21.04 3.89 -9.32
N LEU A 19 20.28 4.31 -8.29
CA LEU A 19 19.15 5.22 -8.45
C LEU A 19 19.58 6.59 -8.98
N ASN A 20 20.67 7.16 -8.46
CA ASN A 20 21.17 8.45 -8.94
C ASN A 20 21.55 8.43 -10.43
N ARG A 21 22.10 7.31 -10.94
CA ARG A 21 22.46 7.16 -12.37
C ARG A 21 21.26 7.20 -13.32
N VAL A 22 20.08 6.86 -12.83
CA VAL A 22 18.83 6.84 -13.63
C VAL A 22 17.87 7.96 -13.23
N SER A 23 18.33 8.92 -12.42
CA SER A 23 17.54 10.05 -11.98
C SER A 23 17.18 11.00 -13.13
N ASN A 24 16.02 11.64 -13.04
CA ASN A 24 15.54 12.61 -14.01
C ASN A 24 15.01 13.85 -13.29
N PRO A 25 15.81 14.93 -13.21
CA PRO A 25 15.42 16.16 -12.49
C PRO A 25 14.12 16.81 -13.00
N LYS A 26 13.82 16.70 -14.30
CA LYS A 26 12.58 17.23 -14.87
C LYS A 26 11.38 16.47 -14.32
N LEU A 27 11.43 15.14 -14.37
CA LEU A 27 10.36 14.30 -13.81
C LEU A 27 10.25 14.47 -12.29
N ALA A 28 11.37 14.65 -11.59
CA ALA A 28 11.37 14.90 -10.15
C ALA A 28 10.55 16.15 -9.79
N LYS A 29 10.64 17.22 -10.60
CA LYS A 29 9.87 18.45 -10.39
C LYS A 29 8.36 18.22 -10.55
N ASP A 30 7.97 17.47 -11.58
CA ASP A 30 6.55 17.18 -11.86
C ASP A 30 5.92 16.32 -10.75
N GLN A 31 6.70 15.43 -10.13
CA GLN A 31 6.24 14.56 -9.05
C GLN A 31 5.93 15.33 -7.76
N LEU A 32 6.61 16.44 -7.46
CA LEU A 32 6.40 17.22 -6.23
C LEU A 32 4.95 17.66 -6.08
N TRP A 33 4.36 18.22 -7.14
CA TRP A 33 2.97 18.66 -7.15
C TRP A 33 2.00 17.47 -7.00
N PHE A 34 2.23 16.40 -7.77
CA PHE A 34 1.36 15.22 -7.77
C PHE A 34 1.27 14.56 -6.39
N TYR A 35 2.39 14.48 -5.67
CA TYR A 35 2.47 13.90 -4.33
C TYR A 35 2.17 14.89 -3.19
N GLN A 36 1.73 16.11 -3.51
CA GLN A 36 1.38 17.14 -2.55
C GLN A 36 2.50 17.42 -1.52
N THR A 37 3.72 17.68 -2.00
CA THR A 37 4.88 17.89 -1.10
C THR A 37 4.94 19.27 -0.46
N GLN A 38 4.00 20.16 -0.78
CA GLN A 38 3.84 21.46 -0.12
C GLN A 38 3.42 21.30 1.36
N LYS A 39 3.62 22.37 2.14
CA LYS A 39 3.18 22.43 3.54
C LYS A 39 1.69 22.13 3.68
N GLY A 40 1.32 21.25 4.61
CA GLY A 40 -0.04 20.77 4.84
C GLY A 40 -0.52 19.68 3.87
N GLY A 41 0.27 19.35 2.84
CA GLY A 41 0.00 18.21 1.95
C GLY A 41 0.45 16.89 2.57
N TYR A 42 -0.15 15.78 2.14
CA TYR A 42 0.16 14.46 2.71
C TYR A 42 1.58 13.98 2.41
N GLY A 43 2.24 14.54 1.40
CA GLY A 43 3.64 14.26 1.05
C GLY A 43 4.62 15.33 1.52
N GLU A 44 4.24 16.21 2.46
CA GLU A 44 5.08 17.31 2.93
C GLU A 44 6.51 16.83 3.28
N GLY A 45 7.51 17.49 2.69
CA GLY A 45 8.92 17.19 2.93
C GLY A 45 9.53 16.06 2.08
N ASP A 46 8.73 15.32 1.31
CA ASP A 46 9.24 14.31 0.37
C ASP A 46 10.13 14.94 -0.71
N LYS A 47 11.20 14.24 -1.07
CA LYS A 47 12.04 14.58 -2.23
C LYS A 47 11.96 13.48 -3.28
N PHE A 48 12.12 13.85 -4.54
CA PHE A 48 12.05 12.91 -5.66
C PHE A 48 13.35 12.92 -6.46
N LEU A 49 13.70 11.76 -7.02
CA LEU A 49 14.79 11.58 -7.98
C LEU A 49 14.28 11.57 -9.43
N GLY A 50 12.97 11.51 -9.66
CA GLY A 50 12.40 11.45 -11.00
C GLY A 50 12.53 10.07 -11.63
N ILE A 51 12.34 9.00 -10.86
CA ILE A 51 12.53 7.62 -11.34
C ILE A 51 11.17 6.96 -11.51
N ARG A 52 10.95 6.35 -12.68
CA ARG A 52 9.67 5.67 -12.96
C ARG A 52 9.59 4.33 -12.23
N VAL A 53 8.38 3.94 -11.83
CA VAL A 53 8.12 2.69 -11.10
C VAL A 53 8.75 1.44 -11.76
N PRO A 54 8.69 1.24 -13.10
CA PRO A 54 9.36 0.10 -13.73
C PRO A 54 10.88 0.06 -13.51
N GLN A 55 11.56 1.22 -13.56
CA GLN A 55 13.00 1.32 -13.30
C GLN A 55 13.31 1.01 -11.83
N SER A 56 12.54 1.58 -10.90
CA SER A 56 12.67 1.29 -9.47
C SER A 56 12.48 -0.20 -9.17
N ARG A 57 11.49 -0.85 -9.78
CA ARG A 57 11.25 -2.29 -9.63
C ARG A 57 12.39 -3.13 -10.23
N ALA A 58 12.98 -2.71 -11.34
CA ALA A 58 14.14 -3.39 -11.92
C ALA A 58 15.34 -3.36 -10.97
N ILE A 59 15.64 -2.19 -10.37
CA ILE A 59 16.69 -2.04 -9.36
C ILE A 59 16.40 -2.90 -8.13
N ALA A 60 15.16 -2.91 -7.64
CA ALA A 60 14.75 -3.77 -6.53
C ALA A 60 14.98 -5.26 -6.84
N LYS A 61 14.59 -5.72 -8.03
CA LYS A 61 14.76 -7.12 -8.46
C LYS A 61 16.22 -7.54 -8.52
N ALA A 62 17.10 -6.67 -9.01
CA ALA A 62 18.55 -6.92 -9.04
C ALA A 62 19.19 -7.01 -7.65
N ASN A 63 18.51 -6.50 -6.61
CA ASN A 63 19.02 -6.38 -5.25
C ASN A 63 18.15 -7.13 -4.22
N VAL A 64 17.46 -8.20 -4.63
CA VAL A 64 16.46 -8.91 -3.80
C VAL A 64 17.02 -9.47 -2.49
N ASN A 65 18.32 -9.78 -2.41
CA ASN A 65 18.94 -10.36 -1.20
C ASN A 65 19.43 -9.30 -0.19
N LEU A 66 19.02 -8.03 -0.33
CA LEU A 66 19.44 -6.95 0.57
C LEU A 66 19.02 -7.22 2.04
N PRO A 67 19.93 -7.20 3.02
CA PRO A 67 19.56 -7.42 4.42
C PRO A 67 18.58 -6.36 4.97
N LEU A 68 17.76 -6.72 5.96
CA LEU A 68 16.78 -5.77 6.56
C LEU A 68 17.43 -4.52 7.15
N SER A 69 18.66 -4.64 7.67
CA SER A 69 19.44 -3.50 8.16
C SER A 69 19.75 -2.49 7.06
N GLU A 70 19.98 -2.95 5.83
CA GLU A 70 20.21 -2.10 4.66
C GLU A 70 18.89 -1.59 4.06
N ILE A 71 17.82 -2.40 4.07
CA ILE A 71 16.47 -1.94 3.71
C ILE A 71 16.05 -0.78 4.63
N ALA A 72 16.34 -0.87 5.93
CA ALA A 72 16.06 0.21 6.89
C ALA A 72 16.73 1.53 6.47
N LYS A 73 18.00 1.49 6.03
CA LYS A 73 18.75 2.66 5.52
C LYS A 73 18.18 3.24 4.22
N LEU A 74 17.50 2.43 3.41
CA LEU A 74 16.78 2.91 2.23
C LEU A 74 15.48 3.60 2.64
N THR A 75 14.71 2.99 3.54
CA THR A 75 13.42 3.52 4.02
C THR A 75 13.55 4.75 4.92
N ASP A 76 14.75 5.01 5.45
CA ASP A 76 15.08 6.23 6.20
C ASP A 76 15.38 7.45 5.30
N SER A 77 15.53 7.21 3.99
CA SER A 77 15.87 8.26 3.03
C SER A 77 14.77 9.31 2.88
N LYS A 78 15.16 10.58 2.74
CA LYS A 78 14.26 11.68 2.31
C LYS A 78 13.74 11.53 0.88
N TYR A 79 14.40 10.71 0.06
CA TYR A 79 14.04 10.48 -1.33
C TYR A 79 13.00 9.36 -1.46
N HIS A 80 11.90 9.67 -2.10
CA HIS A 80 10.74 8.80 -2.27
C HIS A 80 11.09 7.50 -2.99
N GLU A 81 11.77 7.56 -4.13
CA GLU A 81 12.09 6.37 -4.92
C GLU A 81 13.11 5.46 -4.21
N VAL A 82 13.97 6.02 -3.35
CA VAL A 82 14.86 5.23 -2.49
C VAL A 82 14.07 4.40 -1.49
N ARG A 83 13.07 5.01 -0.83
CA ARG A 83 12.15 4.30 0.08
C ARG A 83 11.36 3.24 -0.67
N PHE A 84 10.81 3.60 -1.83
CA PHE A 84 10.05 2.69 -2.70
C PHE A 84 10.86 1.44 -3.05
N VAL A 85 12.14 1.58 -3.45
CA VAL A 85 13.00 0.43 -3.76
C VAL A 85 13.19 -0.47 -2.54
N GLY A 86 13.42 0.09 -1.35
CA GLY A 86 13.52 -0.69 -0.12
C GLY A 86 12.27 -1.53 0.15
N LEU A 87 11.09 -0.95 -0.02
CA LEU A 87 9.81 -1.65 0.15
C LEU A 87 9.55 -2.69 -0.95
N ALA A 88 9.92 -2.38 -2.20
CA ALA A 88 9.81 -3.33 -3.31
C ALA A 88 10.70 -4.56 -3.10
N ILE A 89 11.92 -4.38 -2.57
CA ILE A 89 12.79 -5.50 -2.17
C ILE A 89 12.13 -6.32 -1.07
N LEU A 90 11.56 -5.67 -0.04
CA LEU A 90 10.87 -6.35 1.06
C LEU A 90 9.71 -7.22 0.56
N VAL A 91 8.91 -6.71 -0.38
CA VAL A 91 7.83 -7.46 -1.05
C VAL A 91 8.38 -8.68 -1.79
N LEU A 92 9.44 -8.50 -2.58
CA LEU A 92 10.06 -9.61 -3.33
C LEU A 92 10.58 -10.71 -2.41
N GLN A 93 11.22 -10.33 -1.29
CA GLN A 93 11.69 -11.27 -0.27
C GLN A 93 10.52 -12.06 0.33
N PHE A 94 9.44 -11.37 0.71
CA PHE A 94 8.26 -11.99 1.30
C PHE A 94 7.58 -12.97 0.34
N GLN A 95 7.43 -12.59 -0.93
CA GLN A 95 6.81 -13.45 -1.95
C GLN A 95 7.65 -14.69 -2.28
N LYS A 96 8.98 -14.57 -2.20
CA LYS A 96 9.92 -15.67 -2.49
C LYS A 96 9.94 -16.71 -1.37
N THR A 97 9.84 -16.30 -0.12
CA THR A 97 9.95 -17.23 1.01
C THR A 97 8.65 -18.01 1.28
N LYS A 98 8.82 -19.28 1.66
CA LYS A 98 7.75 -20.13 2.23
C LYS A 98 7.93 -20.35 3.73
N ASP A 99 9.06 -19.93 4.30
CA ASP A 99 9.31 -19.99 5.73
C ASP A 99 8.41 -18.98 6.45
N THR A 100 7.52 -19.48 7.30
CA THR A 100 6.57 -18.69 8.08
C THR A 100 7.27 -17.78 9.10
N ALA A 101 8.39 -18.21 9.68
CA ALA A 101 9.15 -17.38 10.63
C ALA A 101 9.74 -16.17 9.92
N LEU A 102 10.35 -16.39 8.74
CA LEU A 102 10.84 -15.29 7.90
C LEU A 102 9.70 -14.40 7.39
N GLN A 103 8.56 -14.96 6.96
CA GLN A 103 7.39 -14.15 6.58
C GLN A 103 6.92 -13.25 7.72
N LYS A 104 6.85 -13.77 8.95
CA LYS A 104 6.52 -12.99 10.14
C LYS A 104 7.53 -11.86 10.37
N GLN A 105 8.83 -12.16 10.28
CA GLN A 105 9.88 -11.16 10.44
C GLN A 105 9.75 -10.01 9.43
N LEU A 106 9.50 -10.33 8.16
CA LEU A 106 9.32 -9.33 7.10
C LEU A 106 8.04 -8.50 7.29
N PHE A 107 6.95 -9.15 7.70
CA PHE A 107 5.69 -8.50 8.03
C PHE A 107 5.82 -7.54 9.22
N ASP A 108 6.44 -7.99 10.31
CA ASP A 108 6.68 -7.18 11.51
C ASP A 108 7.61 -5.99 11.21
N PHE A 109 8.63 -6.22 10.38
CA PHE A 109 9.50 -5.16 9.90
C PHE A 109 8.73 -4.10 9.09
N TYR A 110 7.87 -4.51 8.15
CA TYR A 110 7.01 -3.58 7.42
C TYR A 110 6.11 -2.76 8.37
N LEU A 111 5.44 -3.42 9.32
CA LEU A 111 4.58 -2.73 10.30
C LEU A 111 5.35 -1.72 11.15
N LYS A 112 6.58 -2.04 11.54
CA LYS A 112 7.46 -1.12 12.25
C LYS A 112 7.72 0.13 11.40
N LEU A 113 8.05 -0.03 10.11
CA LEU A 113 8.29 1.09 9.20
C LEU A 113 7.06 1.99 9.03
N VAL A 114 5.87 1.41 8.90
CA VAL A 114 4.61 2.18 8.82
C VAL A 114 4.40 2.99 10.10
N LYS A 115 4.54 2.37 11.28
CA LYS A 115 4.37 3.03 12.58
C LYS A 115 5.40 4.13 12.83
N GLN A 116 6.60 3.99 12.28
CA GLN A 116 7.68 4.99 12.32
C GLN A 116 7.55 6.07 11.24
N ASN A 117 6.43 6.11 10.51
CA ASN A 117 6.17 7.08 9.45
C ASN A 117 7.20 7.03 8.31
N ARG A 118 7.82 5.87 8.06
CA ARG A 118 8.73 5.62 6.92
C ARG A 118 8.00 5.16 5.66
N VAL A 119 6.75 4.70 5.83
CA VAL A 119 5.80 4.38 4.76
C VAL A 119 4.65 5.38 4.87
N ASN A 120 4.91 6.61 4.43
CA ASN A 120 4.08 7.79 4.68
C ASN A 120 3.54 8.42 3.40
N ASN A 121 3.22 7.60 2.42
CA ASN A 121 2.54 8.01 1.20
C ASN A 121 1.61 6.88 0.73
N TRP A 122 0.56 7.22 0.00
CA TRP A 122 -0.45 6.24 -0.42
C TRP A 122 0.15 5.20 -1.35
N ASP A 123 1.06 5.59 -2.24
CA ASP A 123 1.66 4.69 -3.22
C ASP A 123 2.66 3.72 -2.56
N LEU A 124 3.40 4.16 -1.54
CA LEU A 124 4.27 3.31 -0.73
C LEU A 124 3.47 2.23 0.01
N VAL A 125 2.33 2.60 0.61
CA VAL A 125 1.40 1.64 1.24
C VAL A 125 0.82 0.69 0.21
N ASP A 126 0.28 1.21 -0.89
CA ASP A 126 -0.45 0.44 -1.89
C ASP A 126 0.45 -0.51 -2.69
N ALA A 127 1.74 -0.15 -2.87
CA ALA A 127 2.73 -1.00 -3.50
C ALA A 127 3.19 -2.16 -2.62
N THR A 128 2.85 -2.15 -1.33
CA THR A 128 3.49 -2.99 -0.31
C THR A 128 2.48 -3.80 0.50
N ALA A 129 1.55 -3.13 1.19
CA ALA A 129 0.56 -3.76 2.08
C ALA A 129 -0.24 -4.89 1.41
N PRO A 130 -0.72 -4.78 0.16
CA PRO A 130 -1.49 -5.86 -0.47
C PRO A 130 -0.73 -7.18 -0.65
N TYR A 131 0.60 -7.18 -0.53
CA TYR A 131 1.42 -8.39 -0.61
C TYR A 131 1.72 -8.93 0.79
N LEU A 132 2.20 -8.08 1.69
CA LEU A 132 2.51 -8.50 3.06
C LEU A 132 1.25 -8.89 3.86
N GLY A 133 0.08 -8.35 3.50
CA GLY A 133 -1.20 -8.73 4.09
C GLY A 133 -1.54 -10.22 3.95
N ASN A 134 -0.92 -10.95 3.01
CA ASN A 134 -1.07 -12.40 2.90
C ASN A 134 -0.68 -13.13 4.20
N TYR A 135 0.23 -12.57 5.00
CA TYR A 135 0.60 -13.13 6.30
C TYR A 135 -0.60 -13.26 7.27
N LEU A 136 -1.63 -12.42 7.09
CA LEU A 136 -2.78 -12.34 7.99
C LEU A 136 -3.92 -13.32 7.63
N VAL A 137 -3.96 -13.88 6.42
CA VAL A 137 -5.15 -14.56 5.88
C VAL A 137 -5.63 -15.72 6.77
N ASP A 138 -4.69 -16.47 7.34
CA ASP A 138 -4.98 -17.64 8.17
C ASP A 138 -4.79 -17.38 9.68
N LYS A 139 -4.70 -16.11 10.10
CA LYS A 139 -4.47 -15.74 11.50
C LYS A 139 -5.80 -15.50 12.22
N PRO A 140 -6.11 -16.22 13.31
CA PRO A 140 -7.37 -16.05 14.02
C PRO A 140 -7.58 -14.63 14.56
N GLU A 141 -6.50 -13.94 14.91
CA GLU A 141 -6.49 -12.56 15.42
C GLU A 141 -6.57 -11.49 14.32
N ALA A 142 -6.52 -11.87 13.03
CA ALA A 142 -6.36 -10.91 11.94
C ALA A 142 -7.47 -9.85 11.90
N MET A 143 -8.73 -10.24 12.08
CA MET A 143 -9.85 -9.29 12.08
C MET A 143 -9.70 -8.24 13.20
N LYS A 144 -9.34 -8.68 14.42
CA LYS A 144 -9.11 -7.77 15.56
C LYS A 144 -7.94 -6.84 15.27
N PHE A 145 -6.86 -7.38 14.72
CA PHE A 145 -5.67 -6.61 14.34
C PHE A 145 -5.98 -5.53 13.29
N LEU A 146 -6.70 -5.90 12.22
CA LEU A 146 -7.13 -4.98 11.16
C LEU A 146 -8.00 -3.84 11.71
N GLN A 147 -8.94 -4.15 12.61
CA GLN A 147 -9.77 -3.14 13.27
C GLN A 147 -8.96 -2.20 14.17
N GLN A 148 -7.91 -2.69 14.83
CA GLN A 148 -7.00 -1.84 15.61
C GLN A 148 -6.23 -0.86 14.71
N LEU A 149 -5.77 -1.30 13.53
CA LEU A 149 -5.04 -0.43 12.60
C LEU A 149 -5.89 0.74 12.11
N ILE A 150 -7.15 0.49 11.71
CA ILE A 150 -8.04 1.56 11.22
C ILE A 150 -8.51 2.54 12.30
N LYS A 151 -8.30 2.21 13.59
CA LYS A 151 -8.54 3.10 14.75
C LYS A 151 -7.31 3.91 15.16
N SER A 152 -6.15 3.69 14.53
CA SER A 152 -4.94 4.47 14.82
C SER A 152 -5.15 5.96 14.56
N LYS A 153 -4.39 6.84 15.22
CA LYS A 153 -4.35 8.27 14.90
C LYS A 153 -3.50 8.58 13.65
N ASN A 154 -2.72 7.61 13.17
CA ASN A 154 -1.85 7.77 12.00
C ASN A 154 -2.57 7.31 10.73
N LEU A 155 -2.73 8.23 9.78
CA LEU A 155 -3.38 8.00 8.48
C LEU A 155 -2.81 6.81 7.69
N TRP A 156 -1.50 6.63 7.70
CA TRP A 156 -0.82 5.57 6.94
C TRP A 156 -0.96 4.20 7.60
N VAL A 157 -1.05 4.16 8.93
CA VAL A 157 -1.43 2.94 9.67
C VAL A 157 -2.86 2.54 9.33
N GLN A 158 -3.80 3.50 9.31
CA GLN A 158 -5.19 3.24 8.93
C GLN A 158 -5.28 2.73 7.48
N ARG A 159 -4.65 3.42 6.53
CA ARG A 159 -4.62 3.00 5.11
C ARG A 159 -4.03 1.60 4.96
N THR A 160 -2.95 1.31 5.67
CA THR A 160 -2.33 -0.03 5.68
C THR A 160 -3.33 -1.10 6.14
N GLY A 161 -4.11 -0.83 7.19
CA GLY A 161 -5.18 -1.73 7.64
C GLY A 161 -6.21 -2.02 6.55
N VAL A 162 -6.66 -1.01 5.82
CA VAL A 162 -7.57 -1.19 4.68
C VAL A 162 -6.92 -2.03 3.57
N MET A 163 -5.70 -1.69 3.18
CA MET A 163 -5.00 -2.33 2.06
C MET A 163 -4.58 -3.79 2.34
N PHE A 164 -4.39 -4.17 3.61
CA PHE A 164 -4.22 -5.58 3.97
C PHE A 164 -5.43 -6.44 3.63
N THR A 165 -6.64 -5.89 3.61
CA THR A 165 -7.85 -6.66 3.27
C THR A 165 -7.83 -7.21 1.85
N PHE A 166 -7.00 -6.64 0.96
CA PHE A 166 -6.85 -7.15 -0.40
C PHE A 166 -6.35 -8.60 -0.42
N ALA A 167 -5.51 -9.00 0.52
CA ALA A 167 -5.05 -10.39 0.62
C ALA A 167 -6.22 -11.35 0.88
N PHE A 168 -7.16 -10.95 1.75
CA PHE A 168 -8.36 -11.73 2.06
C PHE A 168 -9.31 -11.81 0.86
N ILE A 169 -9.51 -10.72 0.13
CA ILE A 169 -10.30 -10.70 -1.11
C ILE A 169 -9.74 -11.72 -2.11
N ARG A 170 -8.42 -11.75 -2.30
CA ARG A 170 -7.76 -12.72 -3.20
C ARG A 170 -7.91 -14.16 -2.72
N ALA A 171 -7.95 -14.38 -1.40
CA ALA A 171 -8.26 -15.67 -0.79
C ALA A 171 -9.77 -16.02 -0.83
N GLY A 172 -10.62 -15.18 -1.45
CA GLY A 172 -12.06 -15.41 -1.55
C GLY A 172 -12.86 -15.00 -0.31
N ASN A 173 -12.25 -14.29 0.63
CA ASN A 173 -12.89 -13.83 1.86
C ASN A 173 -13.07 -12.30 1.85
N ASN A 174 -14.28 -11.85 1.50
CA ASN A 174 -14.63 -10.42 1.49
C ASN A 174 -14.96 -9.85 2.89
N LYS A 175 -15.14 -10.70 3.90
CA LYS A 175 -15.65 -10.28 5.22
C LYS A 175 -14.81 -9.18 5.89
N PRO A 176 -13.46 -9.25 5.92
CA PRO A 176 -12.66 -8.15 6.49
C PRO A 176 -12.90 -6.82 5.78
N THR A 177 -12.96 -6.81 4.45
CA THR A 177 -13.21 -5.59 3.68
C THR A 177 -14.57 -5.00 4.01
N LEU A 178 -15.64 -5.80 4.04
CA LEU A 178 -17.00 -5.33 4.34
C LEU A 178 -17.10 -4.75 5.76
N VAL A 179 -16.55 -5.46 6.75
CA VAL A 179 -16.56 -5.03 8.17
C VAL A 179 -15.81 -3.72 8.34
N LEU A 180 -14.59 -3.61 7.80
CA LEU A 180 -13.79 -2.40 7.90
C LEU A 180 -14.45 -1.24 7.13
N SER A 181 -15.05 -1.51 5.97
CA SER A 181 -15.72 -0.48 5.17
C SER A 181 -16.89 0.15 5.90
N ARG A 182 -17.68 -0.65 6.62
CA ARG A 182 -18.78 -0.14 7.46
C ARG A 182 -18.26 0.77 8.58
N GLN A 183 -17.13 0.41 9.22
CA GLN A 183 -16.53 1.23 10.28
C GLN A 183 -15.90 2.54 9.78
N LEU A 184 -15.61 2.62 8.47
CA LEU A 184 -14.93 3.75 7.84
C LEU A 184 -15.87 4.68 7.06
N LEU A 185 -17.20 4.48 7.14
CA LEU A 185 -18.19 5.32 6.44
C LEU A 185 -18.06 6.80 6.81
N ASN A 186 -17.76 7.11 8.07
CA ASN A 186 -17.68 8.48 8.58
C ASN A 186 -16.23 8.96 8.76
N HIS A 187 -15.26 8.32 8.10
CA HIS A 187 -13.87 8.74 8.23
C HIS A 187 -13.68 10.17 7.68
N PRO A 188 -12.90 11.06 8.31
CA PRO A 188 -12.78 12.44 7.82
C PRO A 188 -11.91 12.54 6.55
N HIS A 189 -11.02 11.57 6.33
CA HIS A 189 -9.94 11.69 5.34
C HIS A 189 -10.26 11.00 4.00
N ASP A 190 -10.20 11.77 2.91
CA ASP A 190 -10.49 11.29 1.54
C ASP A 190 -9.57 10.15 1.08
N LEU A 191 -8.30 10.16 1.49
CA LEU A 191 -7.38 9.04 1.19
C LEU A 191 -7.88 7.69 1.74
N ILE A 192 -8.53 7.67 2.91
CA ILE A 192 -9.13 6.44 3.44
C ILE A 192 -10.34 6.06 2.60
N HIS A 193 -11.22 6.99 2.24
CA HIS A 193 -12.37 6.73 1.36
C HIS A 193 -11.96 6.13 0.01
N LYS A 194 -10.87 6.62 -0.59
CA LYS A 194 -10.31 6.06 -1.83
C LYS A 194 -9.88 4.61 -1.65
N ALA A 195 -9.12 4.30 -0.59
CA ALA A 195 -8.68 2.93 -0.31
C ALA A 195 -9.87 2.00 -0.02
N THR A 196 -10.81 2.44 0.81
CA THR A 196 -11.98 1.65 1.20
C THR A 196 -12.90 1.39 0.00
N GLY A 197 -13.18 2.42 -0.80
CA GLY A 197 -13.96 2.29 -2.03
C GLY A 197 -13.26 1.37 -3.04
N TRP A 198 -11.92 1.46 -3.16
CA TRP A 198 -11.16 0.52 -3.97
C TRP A 198 -11.31 -0.92 -3.47
N MET A 199 -11.14 -1.19 -2.17
CA MET A 199 -11.28 -2.55 -1.65
C MET A 199 -12.71 -3.10 -1.82
N LEU A 200 -13.75 -2.27 -1.66
CA LEU A 200 -15.13 -2.65 -2.00
C LEU A 200 -15.28 -3.02 -3.49
N ARG A 201 -14.66 -2.26 -4.39
CA ARG A 201 -14.63 -2.57 -5.83
C ARG A 201 -13.97 -3.92 -6.10
N GLU A 202 -12.83 -4.19 -5.47
CA GLU A 202 -12.14 -5.48 -5.63
C GLU A 202 -12.95 -6.65 -5.04
N ALA A 203 -13.59 -6.45 -3.88
CA ALA A 203 -14.50 -7.43 -3.29
C ALA A 203 -15.69 -7.72 -4.24
N GLY A 204 -16.25 -6.68 -4.86
CA GLY A 204 -17.34 -6.79 -5.84
C GLY A 204 -16.96 -7.51 -7.13
N LYS A 205 -15.71 -7.37 -7.59
CA LYS A 205 -15.20 -8.18 -8.72
C LYS A 205 -15.15 -9.67 -8.38
N ARG A 206 -14.92 -10.01 -7.11
CA ARG A 206 -14.89 -11.40 -6.63
C ARG A 206 -16.30 -11.94 -6.40
N ASN A 207 -17.16 -11.14 -5.78
CA ASN A 207 -18.56 -11.45 -5.52
C ASN A 207 -19.40 -10.18 -5.61
N ILE A 208 -20.16 -10.06 -6.70
CA ILE A 208 -21.00 -8.88 -6.95
C ILE A 208 -22.16 -8.77 -5.95
N ALA A 209 -22.64 -9.89 -5.40
CA ALA A 209 -23.72 -9.89 -4.42
C ALA A 209 -23.29 -9.22 -3.12
N ASP A 210 -22.05 -9.47 -2.66
CA ASP A 210 -21.50 -8.82 -1.47
C ASP A 210 -21.44 -7.29 -1.62
N LEU A 211 -20.98 -6.81 -2.79
CA LEU A 211 -20.93 -5.37 -3.07
C LEU A 211 -22.34 -4.77 -3.11
N ARG A 212 -23.28 -5.41 -3.81
CA ARG A 212 -24.67 -4.92 -3.89
C ARG A 212 -25.38 -4.95 -2.55
N GLY A 213 -25.13 -5.96 -1.71
CA GLY A 213 -25.63 -6.01 -0.34
C GLY A 213 -25.11 -4.83 0.48
N PHE A 214 -23.80 -4.61 0.47
CA PHE A 214 -23.18 -3.47 1.17
C PHE A 214 -23.73 -2.13 0.68
N LEU A 215 -23.85 -1.93 -0.64
CA LEU A 215 -24.41 -0.70 -1.21
C LEU A 215 -25.89 -0.52 -0.86
N SER A 216 -26.67 -1.59 -0.82
CA SER A 216 -28.09 -1.53 -0.46
C SER A 216 -28.27 -1.01 0.96
N GLU A 217 -27.41 -1.43 1.88
CA GLU A 217 -27.44 -1.02 3.29
C GLU A 217 -26.84 0.36 3.52
N HIS A 218 -25.78 0.73 2.81
CA HIS A 218 -24.93 1.87 3.23
C HIS A 218 -24.75 2.98 2.19
N ALA A 219 -25.20 2.82 0.94
CA ALA A 219 -24.88 3.79 -0.13
C ALA A 219 -25.37 5.22 0.16
N ALA A 220 -26.47 5.39 0.91
CA ALA A 220 -27.00 6.70 1.29
C ALA A 220 -26.05 7.47 2.23
N GLU A 221 -25.35 6.76 3.11
CA GLU A 221 -24.43 7.31 4.12
C GLU A 221 -22.99 7.39 3.60
N MET A 222 -22.64 6.59 2.57
CA MET A 222 -21.29 6.48 2.06
C MET A 222 -20.72 7.82 1.57
N PRO A 223 -19.47 8.18 1.90
CA PRO A 223 -18.75 9.31 1.32
C PRO A 223 -18.71 9.24 -0.21
N ARG A 224 -18.81 10.39 -0.88
CA ARG A 224 -19.02 10.43 -2.34
C ARG A 224 -17.84 9.79 -3.08
N THR A 225 -16.63 10.02 -2.58
CA THR A 225 -15.41 9.40 -3.10
C THR A 225 -15.43 7.89 -2.93
N MET A 226 -15.77 7.39 -1.74
CA MET A 226 -15.84 5.96 -1.45
C MET A 226 -16.85 5.24 -2.37
N LEU A 227 -18.04 5.82 -2.52
CA LEU A 227 -19.09 5.28 -3.39
C LEU A 227 -18.65 5.23 -4.85
N ARG A 228 -18.09 6.32 -5.39
CA ARG A 228 -17.60 6.37 -6.77
C ARG A 228 -16.53 5.31 -7.07
N TYR A 229 -15.60 5.10 -6.14
CA TYR A 229 -14.59 4.05 -6.28
C TYR A 229 -15.24 2.66 -6.25
N ALA A 230 -16.14 2.40 -5.30
CA ALA A 230 -16.78 1.10 -5.13
C ALA A 230 -17.56 0.66 -6.38
N ILE A 231 -18.28 1.59 -7.02
CA ILE A 231 -19.15 1.29 -8.16
C ILE A 231 -18.48 1.43 -9.53
N GLU A 232 -17.18 1.77 -9.61
CA GLU A 232 -16.52 2.16 -10.87
C GLU A 232 -16.71 1.15 -12.00
N LYS A 233 -16.70 -0.15 -11.68
CA LYS A 233 -16.83 -1.26 -12.63
C LYS A 233 -18.27 -1.74 -12.87
N LEU A 234 -19.26 -1.12 -12.23
CA LEU A 234 -20.67 -1.44 -12.49
C LEU A 234 -21.17 -0.79 -13.79
N PRO A 235 -22.21 -1.36 -14.43
CA PRO A 235 -22.88 -0.71 -15.56
C PRO A 235 -23.29 0.72 -15.24
N GLU A 236 -23.24 1.62 -16.21
CA GLU A 236 -23.54 3.04 -16.01
C GLU A 236 -24.93 3.29 -15.40
N THR A 237 -25.94 2.55 -15.86
CA THR A 237 -27.31 2.63 -15.35
C THR A 237 -27.37 2.29 -13.86
N GLU A 238 -26.63 1.28 -13.42
CA GLU A 238 -26.54 0.88 -12.01
C GLU A 238 -25.75 1.91 -11.20
N ARG A 239 -24.64 2.44 -11.74
CA ARG A 239 -23.87 3.50 -11.07
C ARG A 239 -24.73 4.74 -10.80
N LYS A 240 -25.53 5.18 -11.77
CA LYS A 240 -26.44 6.32 -11.64
C LYS A 240 -27.47 6.09 -10.52
N LYS A 241 -28.04 4.89 -10.43
CA LYS A 241 -28.97 4.52 -9.34
C LYS A 241 -28.31 4.63 -7.97
N TRP A 242 -27.10 4.10 -7.80
CA TRP A 242 -26.38 4.17 -6.53
C TRP A 242 -26.01 5.60 -6.15
N LEU A 243 -25.56 6.41 -7.13
CA LEU A 243 -25.23 7.81 -6.89
C LEU A 243 -26.44 8.67 -6.53
N ALA A 244 -27.64 8.33 -7.03
CA ALA A 244 -28.88 9.03 -6.71
C ALA A 244 -29.44 8.68 -5.31
N LYS A 245 -29.06 7.53 -4.74
CA LYS A 245 -29.43 7.18 -3.34
C LYS A 245 -28.70 8.02 -2.30
N LYS A 246 -27.60 8.66 -2.70
CA LYS A 246 -26.88 9.57 -1.84
C LYS A 246 -27.54 10.94 -1.89
N GLY A 247 -28.13 11.35 -0.76
CA GLY A 247 -28.58 12.72 -0.52
C GLY A 247 -27.46 13.74 -0.66
#